data_AF-A0A2V8AUE3-F1
#
_entry.id   AF-A0A2V8AUE3-F1
#
_cell.length_a   1.000
_cell.length_b   1.000
_cell.length_c   1.000
_cell.angle_alpha   90.00
_cell.angle_beta   90.00
_cell.angle_gamma   90.00
#
_symmetry.space_group_name_H-M   'P 1'
#
loop_
_entity.id
_entity.type
_entity.pdbx_description
1 polymer ?
#
loop_
_entity_poly.entity_id
_entity_poly.type
_entity_poly.pdbx_seq_one_letter_code
_entity_poly.pdbx_strand_id
1 'polypeptide(L)'
;MRVLRLSVLGGVTIGVSFLAAQTVSGQSSAPAAGNRSSGVNKSATLRTPWGAPDLQGTWDFRTVTPMERPPELAGKATLTEKEAAEYERRMVEQRNADKRHDTTPRRTVNGTAETEDVALAYNDFWWDRGTKVVGTRRTSLIVDPPDGRIPPLTPEAQKRLAADDALRTRVTEGPEDRSIAERCILGFNSGPPMTPGGYNQNVQIVQHAEYVVLLNEMIHNARIIPLDGRPRVDVAQWVGESRGYWEGDTLVIDTKNFRQNTSLRGSSPNMHLVERIRRVDADTLLYEFTVDDPTTWTKPWTAQLPMVKAEGLIYEYACHEGNYGMFGILSGARAIEKKVANGGSPR
;
A
#
# COMPACT_ATOMS: atom_id res chain seq x y z
N MET A 1 -62.01 -27.98 34.40
CA MET A 1 -62.17 -29.46 34.39
C MET A 1 -60.78 -30.07 34.52
N ARG A 2 -60.54 -30.93 35.54
CA ARG A 2 -59.22 -31.45 35.98
C ARG A 2 -58.25 -30.34 36.45
N VAL A 3 -57.91 -30.13 37.72
CA VAL A 3 -57.47 -31.00 38.85
C VAL A 3 -55.97 -31.31 38.83
N LEU A 4 -55.28 -30.76 39.84
CA LEU A 4 -53.88 -31.01 40.21
C LEU A 4 -53.82 -32.13 41.27
N ARG A 5 -52.78 -32.99 41.28
CA ARG A 5 -52.41 -33.82 42.45
C ARG A 5 -50.96 -34.33 42.40
N LEU A 6 -50.53 -34.93 43.52
CA LEU A 6 -49.13 -35.00 43.99
C LEU A 6 -48.63 -36.45 44.13
N SER A 7 -47.32 -36.66 43.94
CA SER A 7 -46.49 -37.75 44.54
C SER A 7 -46.87 -39.21 44.16
N VAL A 8 -46.08 -40.27 44.36
CA VAL A 8 -44.67 -40.55 44.79
C VAL A 8 -44.17 -41.73 43.88
N LEU A 9 -43.03 -42.43 43.98
CA LEU A 9 -41.91 -42.60 44.95
C LEU A 9 -40.69 -43.16 44.19
N GLY A 10 -39.45 -42.99 44.70
CA GLY A 10 -38.31 -43.82 44.29
C GLY A 10 -36.93 -43.16 44.42
N GLY A 11 -36.12 -43.59 45.39
CA GLY A 11 -34.72 -43.16 45.53
C GLY A 11 -33.81 -44.35 45.86
N VAL A 12 -32.61 -44.36 45.29
CA VAL A 12 -31.52 -45.33 45.59
C VAL A 12 -30.19 -44.57 45.68
N THR A 13 -29.28 -45.11 46.49
CA THR A 13 -28.05 -44.50 47.01
C THR A 13 -26.96 -44.15 45.99
N ILE A 14 -26.13 -43.18 46.39
CA ILE A 14 -24.85 -42.84 45.76
C ILE A 14 -23.86 -44.02 45.91
N GLY A 15 -23.12 -44.34 44.84
CA GLY A 15 -21.94 -45.19 44.89
C GLY A 15 -20.75 -44.49 44.22
N VAL A 16 -19.69 -44.21 44.99
CA VAL A 16 -18.44 -43.63 44.45
C VAL A 16 -17.47 -44.76 44.11
N SER A 17 -17.34 -45.06 42.81
CA SER A 17 -16.45 -46.10 42.32
C SER A 17 -15.08 -45.54 41.93
N PHE A 18 -14.06 -45.82 42.74
CA PHE A 18 -12.67 -45.62 42.32
C PHE A 18 -12.29 -46.64 41.24
N LEU A 19 -12.03 -46.18 40.02
CA LEU A 19 -11.48 -47.00 38.94
C LEU A 19 -9.96 -47.08 39.06
N ALA A 20 -9.45 -48.25 39.43
CA ALA A 20 -8.03 -48.54 39.42
C ALA A 20 -7.52 -48.66 37.97
N ALA A 21 -6.31 -48.14 37.71
CA ALA A 21 -5.69 -48.25 36.39
C ALA A 21 -5.30 -49.71 36.08
N GLN A 22 -5.63 -50.19 34.88
CA GLN A 22 -5.09 -51.43 34.32
C GLN A 22 -4.35 -51.13 33.02
N THR A 23 -3.12 -51.63 32.91
CA THR A 23 -2.26 -51.48 31.74
C THR A 23 -2.60 -52.52 30.68
N VAL A 24 -3.35 -52.13 29.64
CA VAL A 24 -3.59 -52.99 28.46
C VAL A 24 -2.41 -52.87 27.50
N SER A 25 -1.43 -53.76 27.64
CA SER A 25 -0.33 -53.92 26.69
C SER A 25 -0.83 -54.54 25.38
N GLY A 26 -1.19 -53.71 24.40
CA GLY A 26 -1.99 -54.19 23.24
C GLY A 26 -1.97 -53.38 21.95
N GLN A 27 -0.99 -52.51 21.69
CA GLN A 27 -0.77 -51.94 20.35
C GLN A 27 0.72 -51.93 19.99
N SER A 28 1.12 -52.90 19.15
CA SER A 28 2.39 -52.85 18.43
C SER A 28 2.31 -51.77 17.35
N SER A 29 3.32 -50.92 17.25
CA SER A 29 3.37 -49.87 16.23
C SER A 29 3.43 -50.48 14.82
N ALA A 30 2.49 -50.05 13.96
CA ALA A 30 2.63 -50.26 12.52
C ALA A 30 3.92 -49.54 12.04
N PRO A 31 4.68 -50.11 11.09
CA PRO A 31 5.84 -49.41 10.54
C PRO A 31 5.41 -48.06 9.96
N ALA A 32 6.11 -46.99 10.31
CA ALA A 32 5.86 -45.70 9.69
C ALA A 32 5.97 -45.85 8.17
N ALA A 33 4.90 -45.54 7.44
CA ALA A 33 4.92 -45.47 5.99
C ALA A 33 5.95 -44.41 5.60
N GLY A 34 7.16 -44.88 5.24
CA GLY A 34 8.32 -44.02 5.08
C GLY A 34 8.00 -42.93 4.07
N ASN A 35 7.81 -41.71 4.57
CA ASN A 35 7.30 -40.61 3.76
C ASN A 35 8.31 -40.34 2.65
N ARG A 36 8.01 -40.84 1.45
CA ARG A 36 8.85 -40.63 0.28
C ARG A 36 8.75 -39.16 -0.05
N SER A 37 9.67 -38.39 0.53
CA SER A 37 10.14 -37.13 0.02
C SER A 37 10.62 -37.39 -1.42
N SER A 38 9.67 -37.34 -2.35
CA SER A 38 9.94 -36.95 -3.71
C SER A 38 10.59 -35.58 -3.60
N GLY A 39 11.92 -35.56 -3.73
CA GLY A 39 12.71 -34.34 -3.73
C GLY A 39 12.31 -33.51 -4.94
N VAL A 40 11.21 -32.76 -4.82
CA VAL A 40 10.89 -31.65 -5.70
C VAL A 40 12.08 -30.71 -5.56
N ASN A 41 12.91 -30.69 -6.60
CA ASN A 41 14.08 -29.83 -6.64
C ASN A 41 13.67 -28.42 -6.22
N LYS A 42 14.39 -27.80 -5.28
CA LYS A 42 14.23 -26.35 -4.97
C LYS A 42 14.69 -25.42 -6.11
N SER A 43 14.80 -25.99 -7.31
CA SER A 43 14.90 -25.32 -8.60
C SER A 43 13.88 -25.96 -9.57
N ALA A 44 12.62 -26.07 -9.13
CA ALA A 44 11.54 -25.75 -10.04
C ALA A 44 11.82 -24.31 -10.49
N THR A 45 12.17 -24.14 -11.76
CA THR A 45 12.59 -22.85 -12.29
C THR A 45 11.48 -21.82 -12.03
N LEU A 46 11.84 -20.62 -11.55
CA LEU A 46 10.88 -19.55 -11.25
C LEU A 46 10.33 -18.97 -12.58
N ARG A 47 9.49 -19.78 -13.23
CA ARG A 47 9.01 -19.65 -14.59
C ARG A 47 7.56 -20.11 -14.65
N THR A 48 6.76 -19.41 -15.44
CA THR A 48 5.40 -19.82 -15.79
C THR A 48 5.42 -21.04 -16.72
N PRO A 49 4.29 -21.74 -16.91
CA PRO A 49 4.17 -22.83 -17.90
C PRO A 49 4.49 -22.43 -19.35
N TRP A 50 4.52 -21.12 -19.66
CA TRP A 50 4.90 -20.54 -20.95
C TRP A 50 6.32 -19.95 -20.97
N GLY A 51 7.15 -20.22 -19.96
CA GLY A 51 8.58 -19.90 -19.95
C GLY A 51 8.96 -18.45 -19.58
N ALA A 52 7.97 -17.58 -19.35
CA ALA A 52 8.22 -16.26 -18.77
C ALA A 52 8.65 -16.39 -17.29
N PRO A 53 9.39 -15.43 -16.71
CA PRO A 53 9.64 -15.38 -15.28
C PRO A 53 8.35 -15.42 -14.45
N ASP A 54 8.35 -16.24 -13.40
CA ASP A 54 7.26 -16.27 -12.42
C ASP A 54 7.44 -15.08 -11.45
N LEU A 55 6.45 -14.18 -11.48
CA LEU A 55 6.30 -13.03 -10.61
C LEU A 55 5.05 -13.16 -9.72
N GLN A 56 4.30 -14.26 -9.82
CA GLN A 56 3.01 -14.42 -9.17
C GLN A 56 3.15 -14.51 -7.65
N GLY A 57 2.10 -14.03 -6.97
CA GLY A 57 2.00 -14.00 -5.51
C GLY A 57 1.57 -12.62 -4.99
N THR A 58 1.47 -12.51 -3.68
CA THR A 58 1.27 -11.24 -2.98
C THR A 58 2.62 -10.71 -2.51
N TRP A 59 2.87 -9.41 -2.71
CA TRP A 59 4.14 -8.76 -2.47
C TRP A 59 3.96 -7.50 -1.64
N ASP A 60 4.66 -7.46 -0.51
CA ASP A 60 4.69 -6.38 0.47
C ASP A 60 5.86 -5.43 0.17
N PHE A 61 5.56 -4.14 0.06
CA PHE A 61 6.52 -3.09 -0.30
C PHE A 61 6.77 -2.05 0.80
N ARG A 62 6.38 -2.32 2.06
CA ARG A 62 6.64 -1.39 3.18
C ARG A 62 8.13 -1.30 3.56
N THR A 63 8.60 -0.11 3.92
CA THR A 63 9.97 0.09 4.42
C THR A 63 10.11 1.40 5.21
N VAL A 64 11.08 1.45 6.15
CA VAL A 64 11.49 2.73 6.75
C VAL A 64 12.48 3.52 5.88
N THR A 65 13.07 2.93 4.84
CA THR A 65 13.91 3.67 3.88
C THR A 65 13.05 4.75 3.20
N PRO A 66 13.43 6.04 3.29
CA PRO A 66 12.65 7.12 2.71
C PRO A 66 12.79 7.14 1.19
N MET A 67 11.80 7.71 0.48
CA MET A 67 11.88 7.92 -0.96
C MET A 67 13.13 8.73 -1.33
N GLU A 68 13.30 9.86 -0.65
CA GLU A 68 14.38 10.83 -0.88
C GLU A 68 15.39 10.82 0.27
N ARG A 69 16.68 11.04 -0.05
CA ARG A 69 17.76 11.01 0.93
C ARG A 69 17.64 12.15 1.94
N PRO A 70 17.53 11.87 3.25
CA PRO A 70 17.45 12.90 4.28
C PRO A 70 18.67 13.84 4.27
N PRO A 71 18.54 15.14 4.59
CA PRO A 71 19.66 16.09 4.56
C PRO A 71 20.83 15.68 5.44
N GLU A 72 20.56 15.09 6.60
CA GLU A 72 21.55 14.59 7.56
C GLU A 72 22.28 13.32 7.09
N LEU A 73 21.87 12.75 5.95
CA LEU A 73 22.51 11.64 5.26
C LEU A 73 23.06 12.05 3.89
N ALA A 74 23.20 13.35 3.61
CA ALA A 74 23.84 13.85 2.38
C ALA A 74 25.26 13.25 2.21
N GLY A 75 25.60 12.88 0.97
CA GLY A 75 26.86 12.18 0.65
C GLY A 75 26.93 10.71 1.10
N LYS A 76 26.04 10.25 1.99
CA LYS A 76 26.03 8.89 2.53
C LYS A 76 24.96 8.03 1.83
N ALA A 77 25.34 7.36 0.74
CA ALA A 77 24.42 6.55 -0.06
C ALA A 77 23.90 5.28 0.67
N THR A 78 24.69 4.70 1.57
CA THR A 78 24.36 3.48 2.31
C THR A 78 24.74 3.56 3.79
N LEU A 79 24.05 2.77 4.62
CA LEU A 79 24.32 2.59 6.04
C LEU A 79 25.12 1.31 6.30
N THR A 80 26.00 1.32 7.30
CA THR A 80 26.52 0.09 7.90
C THR A 80 25.39 -0.66 8.64
N GLU A 81 25.60 -1.92 9.02
CA GLU A 81 24.57 -2.74 9.68
C GLU A 81 24.16 -2.20 11.05
N LYS A 82 25.13 -1.69 11.82
CA LYS A 82 24.88 -1.00 13.09
C LYS A 82 24.00 0.23 12.89
N GLU A 83 24.33 1.05 11.90
CA GLU A 83 23.62 2.30 11.60
C GLU A 83 22.23 2.03 11.00
N ALA A 84 22.07 0.99 10.19
CA ALA A 84 20.79 0.53 9.70
C ALA A 84 19.89 0.10 10.87
N ALA A 85 20.38 -0.75 11.78
CA ALA A 85 19.62 -1.17 12.95
C ALA A 85 19.29 0.00 13.90
N GLU A 86 20.14 1.02 13.98
CA GLU A 86 19.89 2.25 14.75
C GLU A 86 18.86 3.16 14.07
N TYR A 87 18.95 3.33 12.75
CA TYR A 87 17.96 4.04 11.93
C TYR A 87 16.59 3.37 12.04
N GLU A 88 16.50 2.04 11.95
CA GLU A 88 15.27 1.27 12.15
C GLU A 88 14.61 1.55 13.49
N ARG A 89 15.36 1.40 14.61
CA ARG A 89 14.84 1.70 15.95
C ARG A 89 14.33 3.14 16.05
N ARG A 90 15.13 4.11 15.58
CA ARG A 90 14.79 5.53 15.60
C ARG A 90 13.56 5.85 14.75
N MET A 91 13.43 5.28 13.56
CA MET A 91 12.28 5.52 12.69
C MET A 91 11.00 4.87 13.24
N VAL A 92 11.08 3.68 13.86
CA VAL A 92 9.93 3.07 14.55
C VAL A 92 9.50 3.93 15.75
N GLU A 93 10.45 4.40 16.57
CA GLU A 93 10.16 5.29 17.69
C GLU A 93 9.59 6.65 17.27
N GLN A 94 10.16 7.28 16.25
CA GLN A 94 9.73 8.60 15.75
C GLN A 94 8.39 8.53 15.01
N ARG A 95 8.10 7.43 14.32
CA ARG A 95 6.81 7.23 13.61
C ARG A 95 5.70 6.77 14.56
N ASN A 96 6.00 6.34 15.78
CA ASN A 96 5.02 5.81 16.71
C ASN A 96 3.95 6.87 17.04
N ALA A 97 2.72 6.64 16.57
CA ALA A 97 1.61 7.55 16.74
C ALA A 97 1.07 7.62 18.19
N ASP A 98 1.60 6.87 19.15
CA ASP A 98 1.13 6.97 20.54
C ASP A 98 1.99 7.94 21.36
N LYS A 99 3.25 8.21 20.94
CA LYS A 99 4.20 9.15 21.55
C LYS A 99 3.99 10.62 21.16
N ARG A 100 2.73 11.06 20.99
CA ARG A 100 2.42 12.42 20.48
C ARG A 100 2.63 13.51 21.54
N HIS A 101 3.65 14.35 21.31
CA HIS A 101 4.01 15.50 22.16
C HIS A 101 3.92 16.86 21.47
N ASP A 102 3.72 16.91 20.14
CA ASP A 102 3.56 18.14 19.37
C ASP A 102 2.14 18.22 18.83
N THR A 103 1.44 19.30 19.17
CA THR A 103 0.04 19.58 18.79
C THR A 103 -0.09 20.70 17.77
N THR A 104 1.01 21.18 17.17
CA THR A 104 0.95 22.26 16.18
C THR A 104 0.10 21.88 14.94
N PRO A 105 -0.88 22.70 14.54
CA PRO A 105 -1.66 22.46 13.33
C PRO A 105 -0.77 22.41 12.09
N ARG A 106 -0.70 21.24 11.43
CA ARG A 106 0.31 20.98 10.39
C ARG A 106 0.13 21.81 9.12
N ARG A 107 -1.12 22.18 8.80
CA ARG A 107 -1.52 22.97 7.62
C ARG A 107 -3.01 23.35 7.70
N THR A 108 -3.45 24.19 6.75
CA THR A 108 -4.86 24.38 6.43
C THR A 108 -5.31 23.36 5.39
N VAL A 109 -6.49 22.78 5.56
CA VAL A 109 -7.19 21.91 4.59
C VAL A 109 -8.67 22.29 4.61
N ASN A 110 -9.32 22.35 3.46
CA ASN A 110 -10.78 22.61 3.38
C ASN A 110 -11.21 23.92 4.09
N GLY A 111 -10.38 24.96 4.07
CA GLY A 111 -10.60 26.22 4.79
C GLY A 111 -10.43 26.16 6.32
N THR A 112 -10.20 24.97 6.89
CA THR A 112 -9.96 24.72 8.32
C THR A 112 -8.48 24.47 8.61
N ALA A 113 -7.94 24.95 9.73
CA ALA A 113 -6.67 24.42 10.23
C ALA A 113 -6.88 22.95 10.62
N GLU A 114 -5.91 22.06 10.32
CA GLU A 114 -5.96 20.68 10.79
C GLU A 114 -6.04 20.64 12.34
N THR A 115 -7.20 20.25 12.86
CA THR A 115 -7.41 20.11 14.30
C THR A 115 -6.85 18.78 14.80
N GLU A 116 -6.41 18.76 16.06
CA GLU A 116 -5.82 17.59 16.73
C GLU A 116 -6.69 16.33 16.55
N ASP A 117 -7.99 16.45 16.84
CA ASP A 117 -8.98 15.34 16.80
C ASP A 117 -8.98 14.58 15.45
N VAL A 118 -9.10 15.29 14.32
CA VAL A 118 -9.17 14.67 12.99
C VAL A 118 -7.79 14.28 12.47
N ALA A 119 -6.77 15.12 12.70
CA ALA A 119 -5.41 14.90 12.19
C ALA A 119 -4.62 13.83 12.96
N LEU A 120 -5.16 13.31 14.06
CA LEU A 120 -4.52 12.35 14.96
C LEU A 120 -5.38 11.10 15.26
N ALA A 121 -6.59 10.96 14.71
CA ALA A 121 -7.60 9.95 15.09
C ALA A 121 -7.13 8.48 15.23
N TYR A 122 -6.11 8.05 14.47
CA TYR A 122 -5.56 6.68 14.53
C TYR A 122 -4.37 6.59 15.51
N ASN A 123 -4.44 5.62 16.44
CA ASN A 123 -3.30 5.16 17.26
C ASN A 123 -2.32 4.31 16.43
N ASP A 124 -1.14 3.99 16.97
CA ASP A 124 -0.05 3.40 16.15
C ASP A 124 -0.37 2.01 15.59
N PHE A 125 -1.26 1.26 16.26
CA PHE A 125 -1.74 -0.06 15.84
C PHE A 125 -2.30 -0.10 14.39
N TRP A 126 -2.95 0.97 13.93
CA TRP A 126 -3.54 1.02 12.57
C TRP A 126 -2.54 1.36 11.46
N TRP A 127 -1.25 1.54 11.78
CA TRP A 127 -0.24 1.99 10.81
C TRP A 127 0.82 0.95 10.50
N ASP A 128 0.72 0.34 9.32
CA ASP A 128 1.77 -0.54 8.80
C ASP A 128 2.76 0.21 7.88
N ARG A 129 3.67 0.97 8.50
CA ARG A 129 4.68 1.80 7.80
C ARG A 129 5.99 1.05 7.50
N GLY A 130 6.04 -0.25 7.81
CA GLY A 130 7.28 -1.04 7.84
C GLY A 130 8.23 -0.67 8.98
N THR A 131 9.09 -1.62 9.34
CA THR A 131 10.09 -1.48 10.43
C THR A 131 11.54 -1.65 9.95
N LYS A 132 11.74 -2.01 8.68
CA LYS A 132 13.04 -2.38 8.10
C LYS A 132 13.48 -1.48 6.96
N VAL A 133 14.79 -1.21 6.87
CA VAL A 133 15.37 -0.59 5.66
C VAL A 133 15.43 -1.62 4.53
N VAL A 134 15.50 -1.15 3.29
CA VAL A 134 15.76 -2.03 2.14
C VAL A 134 17.07 -2.80 2.33
N GLY A 135 17.16 -4.06 1.88
CA GLY A 135 18.30 -4.94 2.14
C GLY A 135 19.66 -4.43 1.65
N THR A 136 19.69 -3.53 0.66
CA THR A 136 20.88 -2.81 0.19
C THR A 136 21.38 -1.73 1.17
N ARG A 137 20.66 -1.50 2.27
CA ARG A 137 20.90 -0.48 3.31
C ARG A 137 21.05 0.94 2.75
N ARG A 138 20.43 1.23 1.60
CA ARG A 138 20.41 2.58 1.03
C ARG A 138 19.65 3.57 1.91
N THR A 139 20.12 4.82 1.90
CA THR A 139 19.50 5.96 2.59
C THR A 139 18.39 6.63 1.78
N SER A 140 18.09 6.12 0.58
CA SER A 140 17.02 6.55 -0.32
C SER A 140 16.49 5.37 -1.14
N LEU A 141 15.23 5.43 -1.57
CA LEU A 141 14.70 4.56 -2.63
C LEU A 141 15.12 5.06 -4.01
N ILE A 142 15.21 6.39 -4.19
CA ILE A 142 15.80 6.98 -5.40
C ILE A 142 17.27 6.57 -5.51
N VAL A 143 17.64 6.07 -6.68
CA VAL A 143 18.98 5.60 -7.06
C VAL A 143 19.65 6.49 -8.10
N ASP A 144 18.84 7.10 -8.98
CA ASP A 144 19.25 8.15 -9.90
C ASP A 144 18.22 9.31 -9.79
N PRO A 145 18.62 10.56 -9.52
CA PRO A 145 19.98 11.07 -9.32
C PRO A 145 20.75 10.41 -8.16
N PRO A 146 22.09 10.33 -8.23
CA PRO A 146 22.90 9.66 -7.21
C PRO A 146 22.91 10.38 -5.84
N ASP A 147 22.47 11.64 -5.79
CA ASP A 147 22.17 12.35 -4.53
C ASP A 147 20.97 11.76 -3.76
N GLY A 148 20.17 10.92 -4.43
CA GLY A 148 19.02 10.20 -3.88
C GLY A 148 17.78 11.07 -3.71
N ARG A 149 17.61 12.15 -4.49
CA ARG A 149 16.51 13.11 -4.35
C ARG A 149 15.74 13.31 -5.66
N ILE A 150 14.50 13.79 -5.56
CA ILE A 150 13.75 14.18 -6.75
C ILE A 150 14.40 15.43 -7.37
N PRO A 151 14.60 15.49 -8.69
CA PRO A 151 15.17 16.65 -9.36
C PRO A 151 14.36 17.94 -9.12
N PRO A 152 14.99 19.13 -9.21
CA PRO A 152 14.27 20.40 -9.14
C PRO A 152 13.08 20.47 -10.10
N LEU A 153 11.95 20.98 -9.58
CA LEU A 153 10.73 21.25 -10.34
C LEU A 153 10.92 22.39 -11.34
N THR A 154 10.26 22.31 -12.50
CA THR A 154 10.15 23.43 -13.44
C THR A 154 9.32 24.58 -12.86
N PRO A 155 9.48 25.83 -13.33
CA PRO A 155 8.61 26.95 -12.92
C PRO A 155 7.12 26.67 -13.23
N GLU A 156 6.83 25.90 -14.27
CA GLU A 156 5.49 25.50 -14.71
C GLU A 156 4.88 24.49 -13.72
N ALA A 157 5.69 23.56 -13.22
CA ALA A 157 5.29 22.62 -12.17
C ALA A 157 5.07 23.30 -10.82
N GLN A 158 5.91 24.28 -10.47
CA GLN A 158 5.72 25.08 -9.27
C GLN A 158 4.39 25.85 -9.30
N LYS A 159 4.03 26.46 -10.44
CA LYS A 159 2.72 27.10 -10.65
C LYS A 159 1.56 26.10 -10.52
N ARG A 160 1.68 24.92 -11.13
CA ARG A 160 0.67 23.85 -11.07
C ARG A 160 0.44 23.34 -9.64
N LEU A 161 1.52 23.04 -8.92
CA LEU A 161 1.44 22.59 -7.52
C LEU A 161 0.91 23.69 -6.59
N ALA A 162 1.21 24.96 -6.83
CA ALA A 162 0.62 26.07 -6.08
C ALA A 162 -0.88 26.21 -6.34
N ALA A 163 -1.36 25.92 -7.55
CA ALA A 163 -2.79 25.87 -7.85
C ALA A 163 -3.47 24.66 -7.19
N ASP A 164 -2.86 23.47 -7.24
CA ASP A 164 -3.34 22.27 -6.53
C ASP A 164 -3.44 22.50 -5.02
N ASP A 165 -2.50 23.23 -4.42
CA ASP A 165 -2.52 23.56 -2.99
C ASP A 165 -3.57 24.63 -2.65
N ALA A 166 -3.75 25.65 -3.51
CA ALA A 166 -4.85 26.61 -3.39
C ALA A 166 -6.23 25.93 -3.43
N LEU A 167 -6.40 24.89 -4.26
CA LEU A 167 -7.61 24.07 -4.33
C LEU A 167 -7.83 23.18 -3.08
N ARG A 168 -6.77 22.79 -2.38
CA ARG A 168 -6.84 21.98 -1.14
C ARG A 168 -7.01 22.82 0.13
N THR A 169 -6.51 24.05 0.12
CA THR A 169 -6.54 24.98 1.28
C THR A 169 -7.82 25.80 1.35
N ARG A 170 -8.47 26.09 0.21
CA ARG A 170 -9.82 26.68 0.15
C ARG A 170 -10.89 25.72 0.70
N VAL A 171 -12.12 26.22 0.89
CA VAL A 171 -13.28 25.36 1.22
C VAL A 171 -13.68 24.56 -0.03
N THR A 172 -13.95 23.26 0.15
CA THR A 172 -14.50 22.35 -0.87
C THR A 172 -15.84 22.88 -1.40
N GLU A 173 -15.92 23.16 -2.70
CA GLU A 173 -17.17 23.55 -3.38
C GLU A 173 -17.84 22.34 -4.06
N GLY A 174 -17.04 21.39 -4.53
CA GLY A 174 -17.53 20.17 -5.18
C GLY A 174 -16.68 18.93 -4.89
N PRO A 175 -17.14 17.72 -5.28
CA PRO A 175 -16.36 16.50 -5.08
C PRO A 175 -15.02 16.51 -5.82
N GLU A 176 -14.86 17.35 -6.84
CA GLU A 176 -13.62 17.61 -7.58
C GLU A 176 -12.49 18.22 -6.74
N ASP A 177 -12.79 18.96 -5.66
CA ASP A 177 -11.76 19.48 -4.75
C ASP A 177 -11.20 18.40 -3.80
N ARG A 178 -11.84 17.23 -3.71
CA ARG A 178 -11.36 16.10 -2.89
C ARG A 178 -10.36 15.24 -3.66
N SER A 179 -9.37 14.73 -2.93
CA SER A 179 -8.31 13.92 -3.52
C SER A 179 -8.84 12.60 -4.09
N ILE A 180 -8.18 12.07 -5.12
CA ILE A 180 -8.55 10.81 -5.78
C ILE A 180 -8.61 9.61 -4.81
N ALA A 181 -7.89 9.67 -3.69
CA ALA A 181 -7.92 8.66 -2.64
C ALA A 181 -9.17 8.78 -1.75
N GLU A 182 -9.54 9.98 -1.30
CA GLU A 182 -10.79 10.22 -0.55
C GLU A 182 -12.04 9.90 -1.39
N ARG A 183 -11.92 10.05 -2.72
CA ARG A 183 -12.95 9.71 -3.71
C ARG A 183 -12.97 8.23 -4.12
N CYS A 184 -12.07 7.40 -3.59
CA CYS A 184 -11.94 5.98 -3.92
C CYS A 184 -11.67 5.67 -5.40
N ILE A 185 -11.01 6.59 -6.11
CA ILE A 185 -10.63 6.43 -7.53
C ILE A 185 -9.25 5.76 -7.64
N LEU A 186 -8.30 6.16 -6.79
CA LEU A 186 -6.93 5.62 -6.80
C LEU A 186 -6.26 5.79 -5.43
N GLY A 187 -5.63 4.73 -4.93
CA GLY A 187 -4.97 4.73 -3.61
C GLY A 187 -3.64 5.50 -3.60
N PHE A 188 -3.31 6.07 -2.43
CA PHE A 188 -2.15 6.95 -2.26
C PHE A 188 -0.78 6.26 -2.39
N ASN A 189 -0.74 4.92 -2.35
CA ASN A 189 0.44 4.09 -2.57
C ASN A 189 0.30 3.09 -3.73
N SER A 190 -0.89 2.94 -4.32
CA SER A 190 -1.20 1.98 -5.40
C SER A 190 -0.47 2.31 -6.71
N GLY A 191 -0.15 3.59 -6.94
CA GLY A 191 0.50 4.04 -8.17
C GLY A 191 -0.43 4.06 -9.38
N PRO A 192 0.09 4.03 -10.62
CA PRO A 192 1.52 3.87 -10.95
C PRO A 192 2.34 5.16 -10.75
N PRO A 193 3.60 5.07 -10.29
CA PRO A 193 4.28 3.92 -9.71
C PRO A 193 3.87 3.67 -8.25
N MET A 194 4.04 2.43 -7.77
CA MET A 194 3.81 2.09 -6.37
C MET A 194 4.87 2.74 -5.48
N THR A 195 4.46 3.41 -4.39
CA THR A 195 5.40 4.07 -3.47
C THR A 195 5.01 3.83 -2.01
N PRO A 196 5.97 3.55 -1.10
CA PRO A 196 5.62 3.20 0.28
C PRO A 196 4.84 4.30 1.02
N GLY A 197 3.85 3.88 1.81
CA GLY A 197 2.86 4.72 2.47
C GLY A 197 2.65 4.40 3.95
N GLY A 198 1.43 4.62 4.44
CA GLY A 198 1.07 4.47 5.85
C GLY A 198 0.62 3.08 6.29
N TYR A 199 -0.04 2.32 5.40
CA TYR A 199 -0.61 0.99 5.62
C TYR A 199 -0.99 0.37 4.26
N ASN A 200 -1.47 -0.88 4.26
CA ASN A 200 -1.96 -1.64 3.10
C ASN A 200 -1.01 -1.57 1.90
N GLN A 201 0.21 -2.06 2.12
CA GLN A 201 1.34 -1.95 1.18
C GLN A 201 1.56 -3.24 0.39
N ASN A 202 0.46 -3.92 0.05
CA ASN A 202 0.47 -5.17 -0.70
C ASN A 202 0.06 -4.98 -2.16
N VAL A 203 0.70 -5.71 -3.06
CA VAL A 203 0.29 -5.91 -4.45
C VAL A 203 0.26 -7.40 -4.78
N GLN A 204 -0.87 -7.89 -5.29
CA GLN A 204 -0.97 -9.23 -5.86
C GLN A 204 -0.67 -9.15 -7.35
N ILE A 205 0.28 -9.99 -7.81
CA ILE A 205 0.60 -10.14 -9.22
C ILE A 205 -0.05 -11.44 -9.72
N VAL A 206 -0.88 -11.30 -10.75
CA VAL A 206 -1.49 -12.43 -11.49
C VAL A 206 -0.94 -12.38 -12.92
N GLN A 207 -0.46 -13.51 -13.43
CA GLN A 207 0.11 -13.59 -14.78
C GLN A 207 -0.71 -14.48 -15.71
N HIS A 208 -0.87 -14.03 -16.94
CA HIS A 208 -1.31 -14.80 -18.10
C HIS A 208 -0.20 -14.78 -19.17
N ALA A 209 -0.32 -15.59 -20.22
CA ALA A 209 0.62 -15.53 -21.35
C ALA A 209 0.57 -14.17 -22.08
N GLU A 210 -0.60 -13.52 -22.09
CA GLU A 210 -0.88 -12.28 -22.83
C GLU A 210 -1.05 -11.03 -21.94
N TYR A 211 -1.13 -11.20 -20.62
CA TYR A 211 -1.42 -10.10 -19.69
C TYR A 211 -0.70 -10.30 -18.34
N VAL A 212 -0.37 -9.20 -17.68
CA VAL A 212 -0.12 -9.18 -16.23
C VAL A 212 -1.16 -8.28 -15.57
N VAL A 213 -1.68 -8.68 -14.42
CA VAL A 213 -2.54 -7.84 -13.59
C VAL A 213 -1.80 -7.56 -12.28
N LEU A 214 -1.69 -6.28 -11.94
CA LEU A 214 -1.29 -5.83 -10.60
C LEU A 214 -2.57 -5.44 -9.87
N LEU A 215 -2.87 -6.11 -8.76
CA LEU A 215 -3.97 -5.77 -7.85
C LEU A 215 -3.38 -5.19 -6.57
N ASN A 216 -3.43 -3.88 -6.41
CA ASN A 216 -3.03 -3.21 -5.18
C ASN A 216 -4.14 -3.27 -4.14
N GLU A 217 -3.80 -3.65 -2.91
CA GLU A 217 -4.74 -3.74 -1.79
C GLU A 217 -5.44 -2.39 -1.52
N MET A 218 -4.66 -1.31 -1.46
CA MET A 218 -5.18 0.05 -1.29
C MET A 218 -6.11 0.45 -2.44
N ILE A 219 -7.38 0.67 -2.12
CA ILE A 219 -8.45 1.02 -3.07
C ILE A 219 -8.50 0.01 -4.24
N HIS A 220 -8.26 -1.27 -3.92
CA HIS A 220 -8.48 -2.46 -4.76
C HIS A 220 -8.15 -2.24 -6.25
N ASN A 221 -7.00 -1.62 -6.54
CA ASN A 221 -6.71 -1.11 -7.87
C ASN A 221 -6.14 -2.22 -8.77
N ALA A 222 -6.94 -2.68 -9.72
CA ALA A 222 -6.57 -3.71 -10.69
C ALA A 222 -6.06 -3.09 -11.99
N ARG A 223 -4.74 -2.95 -12.16
CA ARG A 223 -4.12 -2.50 -13.41
C ARG A 223 -3.80 -3.68 -14.32
N ILE A 224 -4.46 -3.73 -15.47
CA ILE A 224 -4.23 -4.73 -16.53
C ILE A 224 -3.16 -4.23 -17.50
N ILE A 225 -2.15 -5.07 -17.76
CA ILE A 225 -0.99 -4.78 -18.60
C ILE A 225 -0.94 -5.80 -19.75
N PRO A 226 -1.33 -5.44 -20.99
CA PRO A 226 -1.19 -6.31 -22.16
C PRO A 226 0.28 -6.56 -22.52
N LEU A 227 0.62 -7.80 -22.87
CA LEU A 227 1.95 -8.26 -23.29
C LEU A 227 2.08 -8.53 -24.80
N ASP A 228 0.98 -8.40 -25.54
CA ASP A 228 0.85 -8.82 -26.95
C ASP A 228 1.34 -7.79 -27.97
N GLY A 229 1.93 -6.68 -27.51
CA GLY A 229 2.43 -5.61 -28.38
C GLY A 229 1.33 -4.79 -29.09
N ARG A 230 0.04 -4.92 -28.72
CA ARG A 230 -1.05 -4.16 -29.36
C ARG A 230 -0.80 -2.64 -29.31
N PRO A 231 -1.14 -1.89 -30.37
CA PRO A 231 -0.94 -0.43 -30.40
C PRO A 231 -1.73 0.27 -29.28
N ARG A 232 -1.33 1.50 -28.96
CA ARG A 232 -2.01 2.35 -27.98
C ARG A 232 -3.34 2.86 -28.53
N VAL A 233 -4.29 3.16 -27.63
CA VAL A 233 -5.55 3.83 -27.98
C VAL A 233 -5.54 5.32 -27.67
N ASP A 234 -4.50 5.79 -26.95
CA ASP A 234 -4.20 7.21 -26.68
C ASP A 234 -5.36 7.99 -26.01
N VAL A 235 -6.07 7.29 -25.12
CA VAL A 235 -7.11 7.85 -24.24
C VAL A 235 -6.53 8.09 -22.85
N ALA A 236 -6.78 9.28 -22.27
CA ALA A 236 -6.29 9.64 -20.94
C ALA A 236 -6.99 8.85 -19.80
N GLN A 237 -6.24 7.99 -19.12
CA GLN A 237 -6.70 7.07 -18.07
C GLN A 237 -6.12 7.41 -16.68
N TRP A 238 -6.80 7.00 -15.61
CA TRP A 238 -6.40 7.28 -14.23
C TRP A 238 -5.09 6.56 -13.83
N VAL A 239 -4.87 5.33 -14.31
CA VAL A 239 -3.61 4.60 -14.09
C VAL A 239 -2.64 4.71 -15.30
N GLY A 240 -2.91 5.66 -16.19
CA GLY A 240 -2.33 5.69 -17.53
C GLY A 240 -2.73 4.47 -18.36
N GLU A 241 -2.18 4.38 -19.56
CA GLU A 241 -2.29 3.21 -20.44
C GLU A 241 -0.97 2.44 -20.42
N SER A 242 -0.96 1.22 -19.88
CA SER A 242 0.26 0.39 -19.82
C SER A 242 0.41 -0.56 -21.01
N ARG A 243 1.66 -0.90 -21.38
CA ARG A 243 2.04 -2.00 -22.25
C ARG A 243 3.25 -2.70 -21.64
N GLY A 244 3.19 -4.02 -21.52
CA GLY A 244 4.27 -4.84 -20.95
C GLY A 244 5.04 -5.60 -22.02
N TYR A 245 6.31 -5.88 -21.75
CA TYR A 245 7.14 -6.78 -22.54
C TYR A 245 8.28 -7.34 -21.68
N TRP A 246 9.00 -8.37 -22.16
CA TRP A 246 10.06 -9.04 -21.39
C TRP A 246 11.46 -8.67 -21.91
N GLU A 247 12.30 -8.15 -21.04
CA GLU A 247 13.74 -7.98 -21.27
C GLU A 247 14.51 -9.05 -20.47
N GLY A 248 14.70 -10.21 -21.12
CA GLY A 248 15.23 -11.40 -20.46
C GLY A 248 14.31 -11.82 -19.30
N ASP A 249 14.81 -11.67 -18.07
CA ASP A 249 14.09 -12.05 -16.85
C ASP A 249 13.35 -10.87 -16.17
N THR A 250 13.27 -9.72 -16.83
CA THR A 250 12.60 -8.51 -16.33
C THR A 250 11.32 -8.24 -17.10
N LEU A 251 10.19 -8.10 -16.40
CA LEU A 251 8.98 -7.51 -16.97
C LEU A 251 9.18 -6.00 -17.03
N VAL A 252 9.13 -5.42 -18.21
CA VAL A 252 9.15 -3.96 -18.41
C VAL A 252 7.73 -3.50 -18.74
N ILE A 253 7.30 -2.38 -18.15
CA ILE A 253 5.97 -1.82 -18.34
C ILE A 253 6.12 -0.35 -18.77
N ASP A 254 5.82 -0.07 -20.03
CA ASP A 254 5.76 1.28 -20.60
C ASP A 254 4.35 1.86 -20.35
N THR A 255 4.25 2.96 -19.62
CA THR A 255 2.97 3.61 -19.29
C THR A 255 2.99 5.09 -19.65
N LYS A 256 1.96 5.53 -20.39
CA LYS A 256 1.74 6.91 -20.87
C LYS A 256 0.27 7.28 -20.69
N ASN A 257 -0.19 8.38 -21.27
CA ASN A 257 -1.63 8.72 -21.38
C ASN A 257 -2.33 8.84 -20.00
N PHE A 258 -1.66 9.48 -19.04
CA PHE A 258 -2.20 9.73 -17.70
C PHE A 258 -3.19 10.90 -17.69
N ARG A 259 -4.14 10.89 -16.74
CA ARG A 259 -4.94 12.07 -16.40
C ARG A 259 -4.17 13.02 -15.49
N GLN A 260 -4.36 14.33 -15.65
CA GLN A 260 -3.77 15.34 -14.75
C GLN A 260 -4.16 15.11 -13.28
N ASN A 261 -5.34 14.56 -13.02
CA ASN A 261 -5.85 14.30 -11.67
C ASN A 261 -5.06 13.21 -10.91
N THR A 262 -4.24 12.41 -11.59
CA THR A 262 -3.41 11.35 -11.00
C THR A 262 -1.93 11.75 -11.01
N SER A 263 -1.67 13.01 -10.67
CA SER A 263 -0.34 13.61 -10.69
C SER A 263 0.57 13.02 -9.60
N LEU A 264 1.49 12.15 -10.00
CA LEU A 264 2.57 11.69 -9.12
C LEU A 264 3.39 12.91 -8.69
N ARG A 265 3.24 13.33 -7.43
CA ARG A 265 3.98 14.46 -6.85
C ARG A 265 3.93 15.74 -7.71
N GLY A 266 2.80 15.97 -8.39
CA GLY A 266 2.60 17.11 -9.28
C GLY A 266 2.93 16.89 -10.76
N SER A 267 3.12 15.64 -11.22
CA SER A 267 3.32 15.34 -12.64
C SER A 267 2.21 15.86 -13.56
N SER A 268 2.51 15.97 -14.85
CA SER A 268 1.60 16.39 -15.92
C SER A 268 1.01 15.18 -16.68
N PRO A 269 0.09 15.38 -17.65
CA PRO A 269 -0.37 14.31 -18.54
C PRO A 269 0.74 13.78 -19.47
N ASN A 270 1.84 14.54 -19.64
CA ASN A 270 2.99 14.16 -20.47
C ASN A 270 3.91 13.15 -19.79
N MET A 271 3.63 12.75 -18.54
CA MET A 271 4.44 11.80 -17.79
C MET A 271 4.56 10.47 -18.55
N HIS A 272 5.80 10.08 -18.81
CA HIS A 272 6.17 8.74 -19.26
C HIS A 272 6.76 8.00 -18.07
N LEU A 273 6.10 6.91 -17.69
CA LEU A 273 6.55 6.01 -16.63
C LEU A 273 7.05 4.71 -17.26
N VAL A 274 8.28 4.31 -16.93
CA VAL A 274 8.82 2.98 -17.24
C VAL A 274 9.04 2.23 -15.94
N GLU A 275 8.35 1.11 -15.76
CA GLU A 275 8.52 0.24 -14.60
C GLU A 275 9.21 -1.06 -15.00
N ARG A 276 9.96 -1.66 -14.08
CA ARG A 276 10.74 -2.88 -14.29
C ARG A 276 10.57 -3.77 -13.07
N ILE A 277 9.99 -4.96 -13.25
CA ILE A 277 9.79 -5.96 -12.19
C ILE A 277 10.64 -7.19 -12.49
N ARG A 278 11.54 -7.56 -11.58
CA ARG A 278 12.41 -8.73 -11.70
C ARG A 278 12.36 -9.60 -10.45
N ARG A 279 12.18 -10.91 -10.63
CA ARG A 279 12.40 -11.91 -9.56
C ARG A 279 13.90 -11.95 -9.24
N VAL A 280 14.29 -11.66 -7.99
CA VAL A 280 15.71 -11.68 -7.60
C VAL A 280 16.08 -12.94 -6.82
N ASP A 281 15.13 -13.50 -6.07
CA ASP A 281 15.21 -14.80 -5.41
C ASP A 281 13.81 -15.43 -5.24
N ALA A 282 13.67 -16.47 -4.41
CA ALA A 282 12.40 -17.17 -4.21
C ALA A 282 11.31 -16.29 -3.57
N ASP A 283 11.67 -15.31 -2.75
CA ASP A 283 10.77 -14.58 -1.86
C ASP A 283 10.96 -13.04 -1.93
N THR A 284 11.71 -12.55 -2.92
CA THR A 284 11.92 -11.12 -3.21
C THR A 284 11.73 -10.78 -4.70
N LEU A 285 10.97 -9.71 -4.98
CA LEU A 285 11.01 -8.96 -6.24
C LEU A 285 11.86 -7.70 -6.08
N LEU A 286 12.53 -7.27 -7.14
CA LEU A 286 12.95 -5.89 -7.30
C LEU A 286 11.96 -5.19 -8.24
N TYR A 287 11.23 -4.21 -7.71
CA TYR A 287 10.52 -3.21 -8.49
C TYR A 287 11.40 -1.97 -8.65
N GLU A 288 11.61 -1.57 -9.88
CA GLU A 288 12.30 -0.34 -10.26
C GLU A 288 11.35 0.49 -11.13
N PHE A 289 11.39 1.81 -11.01
CA PHE A 289 10.64 2.68 -11.89
C PHE A 289 11.42 3.96 -12.21
N THR A 290 11.39 4.37 -13.48
CA THR A 290 11.89 5.64 -13.98
C THR A 290 10.71 6.52 -14.36
N VAL A 291 10.67 7.73 -13.82
CA VAL A 291 9.69 8.76 -14.17
C VAL A 291 10.37 9.80 -15.06
N ASP A 292 9.85 9.99 -16.27
CA ASP A 292 10.19 11.12 -17.13
C ASP A 292 8.97 12.04 -17.29
N ASP A 293 9.17 13.32 -17.02
CA ASP A 293 8.25 14.40 -17.36
C ASP A 293 9.03 15.71 -17.38
N PRO A 294 9.53 16.15 -18.56
CA PRO A 294 10.32 17.37 -18.69
C PRO A 294 9.50 18.65 -18.46
N THR A 295 8.17 18.54 -18.33
CA THR A 295 7.29 19.66 -17.93
C THR A 295 7.06 19.71 -16.42
N THR A 296 7.53 18.70 -15.68
CA THR A 296 7.48 18.64 -14.21
C THR A 296 8.85 18.76 -13.57
N TRP A 297 9.82 17.97 -14.02
CA TRP A 297 11.16 17.89 -13.44
C TRP A 297 12.24 18.27 -14.45
N THR A 298 13.35 18.81 -13.95
CA THR A 298 14.51 19.23 -14.77
C THR A 298 15.29 18.08 -15.42
N LYS A 299 14.98 16.83 -15.06
CA LYS A 299 15.49 15.57 -15.65
C LYS A 299 14.62 14.39 -15.17
N PRO A 300 14.68 13.21 -15.81
CA PRO A 300 14.11 11.99 -15.28
C PRO A 300 14.69 11.61 -13.90
N TRP A 301 14.02 10.70 -13.19
CA TRP A 301 14.51 10.10 -11.95
C TRP A 301 14.03 8.67 -11.79
N THR A 302 14.86 7.84 -11.14
CA THR A 302 14.66 6.39 -10.97
C THR A 302 14.71 6.00 -9.50
N ALA A 303 13.71 5.24 -9.05
CA ALA A 303 13.67 4.64 -7.72
C ALA A 303 13.62 3.11 -7.78
N GLN A 304 14.20 2.46 -6.77
CA GLN A 304 14.24 1.01 -6.61
C GLN A 304 13.69 0.61 -5.24
N LEU A 305 12.63 -0.20 -5.28
CA LEU A 305 11.86 -0.70 -4.15
C LEU A 305 11.83 -2.24 -4.20
N PRO A 306 12.64 -2.92 -3.36
CA PRO A 306 12.46 -4.35 -3.13
C PRO A 306 11.08 -4.61 -2.53
N MET A 307 10.40 -5.64 -3.03
CA MET A 307 9.14 -6.12 -2.47
C MET A 307 9.36 -7.53 -1.95
N VAL A 308 9.03 -7.77 -0.68
CA VAL A 308 9.15 -9.09 -0.06
C VAL A 308 7.82 -9.85 -0.23
N LYS A 309 7.88 -11.16 -0.31
CA LYS A 309 6.68 -11.99 -0.45
C LYS A 309 5.83 -11.93 0.81
N ALA A 310 4.55 -11.60 0.66
CA ALA A 310 3.59 -11.58 1.74
C ALA A 310 2.94 -12.96 1.95
N GLU A 311 2.59 -13.27 3.19
CA GLU A 311 1.76 -14.41 3.54
C GLU A 311 0.29 -13.99 3.69
N GLY A 312 -0.64 -14.84 3.24
CA GLY A 312 -2.08 -14.60 3.32
C GLY A 312 -2.72 -14.08 2.02
N LEU A 313 -3.93 -13.56 2.15
CA LEU A 313 -4.76 -13.04 1.06
C LEU A 313 -4.79 -11.51 1.12
N ILE A 314 -4.92 -10.85 -0.03
CA ILE A 314 -5.41 -9.46 -0.07
C ILE A 314 -6.90 -9.48 0.31
N TYR A 315 -7.28 -8.62 1.25
CA TYR A 315 -8.67 -8.41 1.64
C TYR A 315 -9.27 -7.22 0.90
N GLU A 316 -10.60 -7.11 0.93
CA GLU A 316 -11.33 -5.99 0.34
C GLU A 316 -11.04 -4.69 1.08
N TYR A 317 -10.51 -3.69 0.35
CA TYR A 317 -10.40 -2.33 0.86
C TYR A 317 -11.71 -1.58 0.59
N ALA A 318 -12.67 -1.76 1.49
CA ALA A 318 -14.03 -1.23 1.42
C ALA A 318 -14.06 0.31 1.58
N CYS A 319 -13.67 1.03 0.52
CA CYS A 319 -13.43 2.47 0.54
C CYS A 319 -14.71 3.31 0.46
N HIS A 320 -15.79 2.78 -0.13
CA HIS A 320 -17.08 3.46 -0.25
C HIS A 320 -18.00 3.15 0.94
N GLU A 321 -17.79 1.99 1.57
CA GLU A 321 -18.61 1.39 2.60
C GLU A 321 -18.46 2.17 3.92
N GLY A 322 -19.46 3.00 4.24
CA GLY A 322 -19.37 3.91 5.38
C GLY A 322 -18.56 5.19 5.11
N ASN A 323 -18.26 5.52 3.85
CA ASN A 323 -17.63 6.79 3.48
C ASN A 323 -18.65 7.95 3.53
N TYR A 324 -18.98 8.37 4.75
CA TYR A 324 -19.87 9.50 5.02
C TYR A 324 -19.21 10.87 4.78
N GLY A 325 -17.96 10.92 4.29
CA GLY A 325 -17.19 12.16 4.14
C GLY A 325 -17.92 13.20 3.28
N MET A 326 -18.49 12.79 2.15
CA MET A 326 -19.28 13.68 1.28
C MET A 326 -20.54 14.21 1.97
N PHE A 327 -21.26 13.36 2.70
CA PHE A 327 -22.46 13.75 3.45
C PHE A 327 -22.13 14.74 4.57
N GLY A 328 -21.03 14.51 5.30
CA GLY A 328 -20.53 15.40 6.35
C GLY A 328 -20.11 16.77 5.81
N ILE A 329 -19.34 16.80 4.71
CA ILE A 329 -18.91 18.05 4.05
C ILE A 329 -20.12 18.86 3.58
N LEU A 330 -21.07 18.24 2.87
CA LEU A 330 -22.27 18.93 2.37
C LEU A 330 -23.16 19.44 3.51
N SER A 331 -23.32 18.65 4.58
CA SER A 331 -24.07 19.06 5.77
C SER A 331 -23.41 20.23 6.50
N GLY A 332 -22.09 20.22 6.64
CA GLY A 332 -21.30 21.34 7.17
C GLY A 332 -21.46 22.61 6.32
N ALA A 333 -21.40 22.49 4.99
CA ALA A 333 -21.61 23.60 4.07
C ALA A 333 -23.02 24.21 4.23
N ARG A 334 -24.09 23.39 4.28
CA ARG A 334 -25.46 23.89 4.53
C ARG A 334 -25.60 24.56 5.91
N ALA A 335 -24.89 24.08 6.93
CA ALA A 335 -24.88 24.71 8.25
C ALA A 335 -24.19 26.08 8.25
N ILE A 336 -23.07 26.23 7.53
CA ILE A 336 -22.37 27.50 7.34
C ILE A 336 -23.25 28.49 6.56
N GLU A 337 -23.87 28.08 5.46
CA GLU A 337 -24.81 28.92 4.71
C GLU A 337 -25.96 29.42 5.58
N LYS A 338 -26.57 28.55 6.40
CA LYS A 338 -27.64 28.92 7.34
C LYS A 338 -27.15 29.90 8.42
N LYS A 339 -25.90 29.77 8.90
CA LYS A 339 -25.27 30.70 9.84
C LYS A 339 -25.10 32.09 9.21
N VAL A 340 -24.63 32.14 7.95
CA VAL A 340 -24.42 33.39 7.18
C VAL A 340 -25.75 34.05 6.81
N ALA A 341 -26.75 33.29 6.36
CA ALA A 341 -28.08 33.82 6.03
C ALA A 341 -28.78 34.46 7.24
N ASN A 342 -28.46 34.01 8.46
CA ASN A 342 -28.93 34.57 9.72
C ASN A 342 -28.03 35.72 10.26
N GLY A 343 -27.12 36.26 9.44
CA GLY A 343 -26.22 37.37 9.81
C GLY A 343 -25.00 36.97 10.65
N GLY A 344 -24.75 35.67 10.83
CA GLY A 344 -23.58 35.16 11.57
C GLY A 344 -22.31 35.04 10.72
N SER A 345 -21.15 35.14 11.36
CA SER A 345 -19.85 34.88 10.71
C SER A 345 -19.78 33.43 10.17
N PRO A 346 -19.17 33.16 9.00
CA PRO A 346 -18.95 31.81 8.49
C PRO A 346 -17.91 31.02 9.31
N ARG A 347 -17.09 31.70 10.11
CA ARG A 347 -16.27 31.11 11.19
C ARG A 347 -17.00 31.27 12.53
#